data_AF-A0A923IKU0-F1
#
_entry.id   AF-A0A923IKU0-F1
#
_cell.length_a   1.000
_cell.length_b   1.000
_cell.length_c   1.000
_cell.angle_alpha   90.00
_cell.angle_beta   90.00
_cell.angle_gamma   90.00
#
_symmetry.space_group_name_H-M   'P 1'
#
loop_
_entity.id
_entity.type
_entity.pdbx_description
1 polymer ?
#
loop_
_entity_poly.entity_id
_entity_poly.type
_entity_poly.pdbx_seq_one_letter_code
_entity_poly.pdbx_strand_id
1 'polypeptide(L)'
;MKRILSTLILVFSLSSLFAQITLQKTYNYSTAVVKLETLGYKYFLMDVPTSQIRIYNMDHSLFKTINCTVPGGYYLSDIKYISEKLFNSDSQIELAYTYYKYVSTSTSYYYMYGSKVINENGSNIQSIDGAQYIYVNKTGDTEYKLFAYCYDYSIFPEKVWTNIYSLPGIPVFSASISGKQNDVLLNAWPNPADEVIHLEYELPVNVKSASLNLIDSNGRVVKNFQVDGHSDHIAMNVSELSSGTYLYNIEYDNRRTISKKIVVQ
;
A
#
# COMPACT_ATOMS: atom_id res chain seq x y z
N MET A 1 76.13 -0.86 -17.86
CA MET A 1 75.44 0.42 -18.15
C MET A 1 73.96 0.15 -18.38
N LYS A 2 73.12 0.85 -17.60
CA LYS A 2 71.71 1.22 -17.76
C LYS A 2 70.73 0.21 -18.40
N ARG A 3 69.93 -0.37 -17.50
CA ARG A 3 68.58 -0.93 -17.73
C ARG A 3 67.66 0.17 -18.24
N ILE A 4 66.86 -0.09 -19.27
CA ILE A 4 65.64 0.66 -19.56
C ILE A 4 64.50 -0.34 -19.47
N LEU A 5 63.78 -0.29 -18.35
CA LEU A 5 62.57 -1.04 -18.10
C LEU A 5 61.40 -0.12 -18.49
N SER A 6 60.77 -0.38 -19.64
CA SER A 6 59.58 0.36 -20.07
C SER A 6 58.37 -0.11 -19.26
N THR A 7 57.96 0.66 -18.27
CA THR A 7 56.77 0.38 -17.45
C THR A 7 55.53 0.91 -18.19
N LEU A 8 54.69 0.00 -18.68
CA LEU A 8 53.36 0.31 -19.20
C LEU A 8 52.44 0.57 -18.01
N ILE A 9 52.10 1.82 -17.73
CA ILE A 9 51.13 2.17 -16.69
C ILE A 9 49.73 2.01 -17.29
N LEU A 10 49.08 0.89 -16.98
CA LEU A 10 47.66 0.69 -17.25
C LEU A 10 46.87 1.45 -16.17
N VAL A 11 46.37 2.64 -16.50
CA VAL A 11 45.47 3.39 -15.62
C VAL A 11 44.10 2.71 -15.67
N PHE A 12 43.83 1.80 -14.74
CA PHE A 12 42.48 1.38 -14.44
C PHE A 12 41.76 2.55 -13.76
N SER A 13 40.97 3.30 -14.54
CA SER A 13 39.99 4.21 -13.98
C SER A 13 38.90 3.38 -13.30
N LEU A 14 39.05 3.17 -12.00
CA LEU A 14 37.99 2.69 -11.11
C LEU A 14 36.91 3.77 -11.05
N SER A 15 35.97 3.76 -12.01
CA SER A 15 34.70 4.44 -11.84
C SER A 15 33.90 3.67 -10.80
N SER A 16 34.06 4.06 -9.54
CA SER A 16 33.07 3.75 -8.50
C SER A 16 31.77 4.44 -8.90
N LEU A 17 30.93 3.73 -9.67
CA LEU A 17 29.55 4.10 -9.91
C LEU A 17 28.85 4.01 -8.56
N PHE A 18 28.77 5.14 -7.85
CA PHE A 18 27.87 5.26 -6.72
C PHE A 18 26.46 5.03 -7.25
N ALA A 19 25.81 3.95 -6.83
CA ALA A 19 24.39 3.74 -7.10
C ALA A 19 23.61 4.85 -6.39
N GLN A 20 23.29 5.91 -7.14
CA GLN A 20 22.52 7.04 -6.66
C GLN A 20 21.07 6.89 -7.13
N ILE A 21 20.14 7.38 -6.33
CA ILE A 21 18.74 7.48 -6.73
C ILE A 21 18.68 8.47 -7.90
N THR A 22 18.13 8.01 -9.02
CA THR A 22 17.92 8.84 -10.22
C THR A 22 16.43 8.97 -10.50
N LEU A 23 16.00 10.19 -10.83
CA LEU A 23 14.65 10.43 -11.29
C LEU A 23 14.49 9.80 -12.68
N GLN A 24 13.68 8.76 -12.80
CA GLN A 24 13.37 8.15 -14.10
C GLN A 24 12.19 8.83 -14.79
N LYS A 25 11.14 9.18 -14.03
CA LYS A 25 9.91 9.75 -14.58
C LYS A 25 9.13 10.54 -13.51
N THR A 26 8.51 11.64 -13.95
CA THR A 26 7.47 12.35 -13.21
C THR A 26 6.12 12.14 -13.91
N TYR A 27 5.11 11.75 -13.14
CA TYR A 27 3.72 11.69 -13.57
C TYR A 27 2.95 12.87 -12.95
N ASN A 28 1.98 13.43 -13.68
CA ASN A 28 1.15 14.55 -13.20
C ASN A 28 -0.01 14.10 -12.29
N TYR A 29 0.02 12.85 -11.83
CA TYR A 29 -0.98 12.21 -10.96
C TYR A 29 -0.29 11.17 -10.06
N SER A 30 -0.98 10.76 -9.00
CA SER A 30 -0.54 9.64 -8.17
C SER A 30 -0.47 8.35 -9.00
N THR A 31 0.68 7.68 -8.92
CA THR A 31 0.93 6.40 -9.59
C THR A 31 1.25 5.32 -8.58
N ALA A 32 0.92 4.08 -8.91
CA ALA A 32 1.26 2.90 -8.13
C ALA A 32 1.69 1.76 -9.08
N VAL A 33 2.23 0.69 -8.50
CA VAL A 33 2.59 -0.54 -9.23
C VAL A 33 1.48 -1.57 -9.09
N VAL A 34 1.23 -2.34 -10.14
CA VAL A 34 0.43 -3.57 -10.11
C VAL A 34 1.20 -4.70 -10.79
N LYS A 35 0.93 -5.94 -10.41
CA LYS A 35 1.41 -7.16 -11.05
C LYS A 35 0.18 -7.91 -11.54
N LEU A 36 -0.04 -7.85 -12.84
CA LEU A 36 -1.10 -8.59 -13.50
C LEU A 36 -0.68 -10.07 -13.66
N GLU A 37 -1.67 -10.95 -13.59
CA GLU A 37 -1.54 -12.41 -13.50
C GLU A 37 -0.72 -12.98 -14.66
N THR A 38 -0.92 -12.47 -15.87
CA THR A 38 -0.23 -12.92 -17.08
C THR A 38 0.65 -11.83 -17.67
N LEU A 39 0.27 -10.55 -17.53
CA LEU A 39 0.97 -9.41 -18.13
C LEU A 39 2.12 -8.87 -17.25
N GLY A 40 2.31 -9.40 -16.04
CA GLY A 40 3.40 -9.03 -15.14
C GLY A 40 3.29 -7.60 -14.59
N TYR A 41 4.42 -7.02 -14.20
CA TYR A 41 4.44 -5.70 -13.57
C TYR A 41 4.08 -4.57 -14.54
N LYS A 42 3.29 -3.61 -14.03
CA LYS A 42 2.86 -2.38 -14.69
C LYS A 42 2.81 -1.24 -13.67
N TYR A 43 2.99 -0.01 -14.14
CA TYR A 43 2.53 1.16 -13.41
C TYR A 43 1.08 1.44 -13.78
N PHE A 44 0.31 2.00 -12.86
CA PHE A 44 -0.97 2.61 -13.18
C PHE A 44 -1.11 3.95 -12.47
N LEU A 45 -1.94 4.83 -13.03
CA LEU A 45 -2.33 6.08 -12.41
C LEU A 45 -3.81 6.34 -12.63
N MET A 46 -4.37 7.18 -11.76
CA MET A 46 -5.77 7.61 -11.77
C MET A 46 -5.86 9.04 -12.30
N ASP A 47 -6.47 9.21 -13.47
CA ASP A 47 -6.79 10.52 -14.05
C ASP A 47 -8.22 10.89 -13.63
N VAL A 48 -8.31 11.61 -12.51
CA VAL A 48 -9.59 12.00 -11.89
C VAL A 48 -10.44 12.89 -12.81
N PRO A 49 -9.90 13.95 -13.45
CA PRO A 49 -10.69 14.84 -14.30
C PRO A 49 -11.39 14.12 -15.46
N THR A 50 -10.74 13.11 -16.04
CA THR A 50 -11.30 12.34 -17.17
C THR A 50 -11.95 11.03 -16.75
N SER A 51 -11.93 10.68 -15.45
CA SER A 51 -12.39 9.40 -14.92
C SER A 51 -11.75 8.22 -15.65
N GLN A 52 -10.43 8.25 -15.79
CA GLN A 52 -9.66 7.22 -16.51
C GLN A 52 -8.59 6.61 -15.62
N ILE A 53 -8.24 5.37 -15.94
CA ILE A 53 -6.99 4.75 -15.49
C ILE A 53 -6.07 4.66 -16.69
N ARG A 54 -4.80 5.01 -16.48
CA ARG A 54 -3.75 4.80 -17.47
C ARG A 54 -2.75 3.81 -16.91
N ILE A 55 -2.54 2.74 -17.65
CA ILE A 55 -1.61 1.65 -17.33
C ILE A 55 -0.40 1.83 -18.23
N TYR A 56 0.80 1.72 -17.64
CA TYR A 56 2.08 1.88 -18.32
C TYR A 56 2.93 0.64 -18.11
N ASN A 57 3.76 0.34 -19.09
CA ASN A 57 4.84 -0.62 -18.93
C ASN A 57 5.91 -0.09 -17.96
N MET A 58 6.79 -0.97 -17.50
CA MET A 58 7.86 -0.61 -16.56
C MET A 58 8.90 0.35 -17.17
N ASP A 59 8.93 0.51 -18.49
CA ASP A 59 9.73 1.51 -19.22
C ASP A 59 9.01 2.87 -19.39
N HIS A 60 7.87 3.07 -18.69
CA HIS A 60 7.00 4.24 -18.74
C HIS A 60 6.23 4.45 -20.06
N SER A 61 6.30 3.53 -21.03
CA SER A 61 5.45 3.59 -22.22
C SER A 61 3.98 3.33 -21.87
N LEU A 62 3.06 4.08 -22.49
CA LEU A 62 1.63 3.88 -22.27
C LEU A 62 1.22 2.51 -22.82
N PHE A 63 0.66 1.68 -21.96
CA PHE A 63 0.17 0.34 -22.30
C PHE A 63 -1.32 0.36 -22.63
N LYS A 64 -2.14 0.97 -21.76
CA LYS A 64 -3.59 1.02 -21.95
C LYS A 64 -4.22 2.20 -21.22
N THR A 65 -5.32 2.73 -21.77
CA THR A 65 -6.21 3.66 -21.08
C THR A 65 -7.57 3.01 -20.94
N ILE A 66 -8.11 2.98 -19.73
CA ILE A 66 -9.42 2.39 -19.41
C ILE A 66 -10.32 3.48 -18.84
N ASN A 67 -11.53 3.62 -19.41
CA ASN A 67 -12.52 4.57 -18.93
C ASN A 67 -13.30 3.98 -17.76
N CYS A 68 -13.37 4.72 -16.65
CA CYS A 68 -14.23 4.38 -15.51
C CYS A 68 -15.59 5.05 -15.68
N THR A 69 -16.66 4.26 -15.65
CA THR A 69 -18.04 4.77 -15.74
C THR A 69 -18.49 5.36 -14.40
N VAL A 70 -18.11 6.61 -14.14
CA VAL A 70 -18.49 7.37 -12.94
C VAL A 70 -19.83 8.11 -13.18
N PRO A 71 -20.83 8.02 -12.28
CA PRO A 71 -22.10 8.72 -12.45
C PRO A 71 -21.94 10.26 -12.48
N GLY A 72 -22.86 10.96 -13.13
CA GLY A 72 -22.83 12.42 -13.23
C GLY A 72 -22.80 13.11 -11.86
N GLY A 73 -21.86 14.05 -11.69
CA GLY A 73 -21.65 14.78 -10.43
C GLY A 73 -20.87 14.01 -9.36
N TYR A 74 -20.38 12.81 -9.68
CA TYR A 74 -19.41 12.08 -8.87
C TYR A 74 -18.00 12.23 -9.45
N TYR A 75 -17.01 11.98 -8.61
CA TYR A 75 -15.59 12.02 -8.93
C TYR A 75 -14.94 10.70 -8.56
N LEU A 76 -14.01 10.26 -9.39
CA LEU A 76 -13.20 9.08 -9.11
C LEU A 76 -12.36 9.33 -7.86
N SER A 77 -12.43 8.41 -6.90
CA SER A 77 -11.80 8.54 -5.58
C SER A 77 -10.56 7.69 -5.44
N ASP A 78 -10.65 6.43 -5.89
CA ASP A 78 -9.60 5.44 -5.66
C ASP A 78 -9.72 4.27 -6.62
N ILE A 79 -8.58 3.68 -6.97
CA ILE A 79 -8.47 2.42 -7.72
C ILE A 79 -7.93 1.37 -6.77
N LYS A 80 -8.83 0.51 -6.26
CA LYS A 80 -8.50 -0.47 -5.22
C LYS A 80 -7.84 -1.71 -5.78
N TYR A 81 -8.33 -2.21 -6.91
CA TYR A 81 -7.80 -3.43 -7.53
C TYR A 81 -7.73 -3.28 -9.04
N ILE A 82 -6.66 -3.83 -9.62
CA ILE A 82 -6.50 -4.10 -11.04
C ILE A 82 -6.06 -5.57 -11.14
N SER A 83 -6.78 -6.37 -11.91
CA SER A 83 -6.56 -7.82 -12.06
C SER A 83 -6.91 -8.28 -13.46
N GLU A 84 -6.55 -9.49 -13.82
CA GLU A 84 -7.03 -10.18 -15.03
C GLU A 84 -8.01 -11.30 -14.69
N LYS A 85 -7.99 -11.83 -13.46
CA LYS A 85 -8.69 -13.08 -13.12
C LYS A 85 -9.31 -13.08 -11.74
N LEU A 86 -9.45 -11.94 -11.07
CA LEU A 86 -9.90 -11.87 -9.69
C LEU A 86 -11.43 -11.86 -9.60
N PHE A 87 -12.08 -11.06 -10.45
CA PHE A 87 -13.51 -10.76 -10.36
C PHE A 87 -14.35 -11.62 -11.31
N ASN A 88 -13.76 -12.13 -12.38
CA ASN A 88 -14.33 -13.04 -13.35
C ASN A 88 -13.22 -13.96 -13.94
N SER A 89 -13.58 -14.79 -14.93
CA SER A 89 -12.71 -15.81 -15.52
C SER A 89 -12.26 -15.51 -16.96
N ASP A 90 -12.56 -14.32 -17.49
CA ASP A 90 -12.14 -13.93 -18.83
C ASP A 90 -10.66 -13.48 -18.85
N SER A 91 -10.18 -12.98 -19.98
CA SER A 91 -8.78 -12.54 -20.13
C SER A 91 -8.63 -11.02 -20.13
N GLN A 92 -9.69 -10.29 -19.78
CA GLN A 92 -9.70 -8.83 -19.79
C GLN A 92 -9.14 -8.31 -18.47
N ILE A 93 -8.54 -7.12 -18.52
CA ILE A 93 -8.21 -6.41 -17.28
C ILE A 93 -9.51 -5.97 -16.61
N GLU A 94 -9.57 -6.16 -15.32
CA GLU A 94 -10.68 -5.86 -14.44
C GLU A 94 -10.24 -4.75 -13.48
N LEU A 95 -11.16 -3.85 -13.16
CA LEU A 95 -10.91 -2.73 -12.26
C LEU A 95 -11.95 -2.71 -11.16
N ALA A 96 -11.50 -2.61 -9.92
CA ALA A 96 -12.36 -2.25 -8.80
C ALA A 96 -11.99 -0.87 -8.29
N TYR A 97 -12.93 0.07 -8.34
CA TYR A 97 -12.71 1.48 -8.02
C TYR A 97 -13.85 2.06 -7.21
N THR A 98 -13.55 3.13 -6.49
CA THR A 98 -14.50 3.90 -5.68
C THR A 98 -14.63 5.29 -6.25
N TYR A 99 -15.85 5.83 -6.20
CA TYR A 99 -16.17 7.22 -6.54
C TYR A 99 -16.98 7.86 -5.43
N TYR A 100 -16.95 9.20 -5.37
CA TYR A 100 -17.65 9.97 -4.36
C TYR A 100 -18.34 11.19 -4.95
N LYS A 101 -19.37 11.68 -4.27
CA LYS A 101 -20.02 12.96 -4.55
C LYS A 101 -20.10 13.76 -3.27
N TYR A 102 -19.71 15.01 -3.36
CA TYR A 102 -19.97 15.99 -2.32
C TYR A 102 -21.42 16.50 -2.43
N VAL A 103 -22.15 16.46 -1.32
CA VAL A 103 -23.52 16.98 -1.23
C VAL A 103 -23.55 18.07 -0.17
N SER A 104 -23.72 19.32 -0.60
CA SER A 104 -23.96 20.45 0.31
C SER A 104 -25.38 20.43 0.85
N THR A 105 -25.55 20.69 2.13
CA THR A 105 -26.84 21.00 2.76
C THR A 105 -26.90 22.49 3.09
N SER A 106 -28.01 22.97 3.64
CA SER A 106 -28.14 24.39 4.04
C SER A 106 -27.15 24.81 5.12
N THR A 107 -26.67 23.88 5.95
CA THR A 107 -25.83 24.17 7.13
C THR A 107 -24.57 23.31 7.23
N SER A 108 -24.37 22.33 6.35
CA SER A 108 -23.26 21.37 6.39
C SER A 108 -23.05 20.72 5.02
N TYR A 109 -22.39 19.57 5.00
CA TYR A 109 -22.21 18.72 3.84
C TYR A 109 -22.05 17.26 4.27
N TYR A 110 -22.23 16.35 3.31
CA TYR A 110 -21.86 14.95 3.46
C TYR A 110 -21.38 14.40 2.12
N TYR A 111 -20.77 13.21 2.17
CA TYR A 111 -20.32 12.52 0.98
C TYR A 111 -21.22 11.32 0.67
N MET A 112 -21.49 11.09 -0.60
CA MET A 112 -22.06 9.84 -1.09
C MET A 112 -20.95 9.04 -1.76
N TYR A 113 -20.83 7.76 -1.41
CA TYR A 113 -19.83 6.88 -2.01
C TYR A 113 -20.51 5.77 -2.82
N GLY A 114 -19.78 5.26 -3.81
CA GLY A 114 -20.12 4.03 -4.49
C GLY A 114 -18.86 3.39 -5.03
N SER A 115 -18.90 2.06 -5.20
CA SER A 115 -17.80 1.33 -5.82
C SER A 115 -18.30 0.50 -6.98
N LYS A 116 -17.44 0.28 -7.97
CA LYS A 116 -17.71 -0.53 -9.15
C LYS A 116 -16.59 -1.49 -9.43
N VAL A 117 -16.97 -2.63 -9.98
CA VAL A 117 -16.08 -3.60 -10.61
C VAL A 117 -16.45 -3.65 -12.10
N ILE A 118 -15.48 -3.41 -12.98
CA ILE A 118 -15.71 -3.38 -14.44
C ILE A 118 -14.62 -4.15 -15.17
N ASN A 119 -14.92 -4.57 -16.40
CA ASN A 119 -13.91 -4.97 -17.38
C ASN A 119 -13.33 -3.75 -18.09
N GLU A 120 -12.15 -3.92 -18.71
CA GLU A 120 -11.41 -2.87 -19.42
C GLU A 120 -12.17 -2.26 -20.61
N ASN A 121 -13.17 -2.98 -21.13
CA ASN A 121 -14.06 -2.49 -22.17
C ASN A 121 -15.22 -1.62 -21.64
N GLY A 122 -15.29 -1.39 -20.33
CA GLY A 122 -16.34 -0.64 -19.65
C GLY A 122 -17.56 -1.47 -19.24
N SER A 123 -17.59 -2.78 -19.52
CA SER A 123 -18.67 -3.67 -19.08
C SER A 123 -18.70 -3.73 -17.55
N ASN A 124 -19.88 -3.52 -16.98
CA ASN A 124 -20.08 -3.55 -15.54
C ASN A 124 -20.19 -4.99 -15.03
N ILE A 125 -19.28 -5.40 -14.15
CA ILE A 125 -19.33 -6.66 -13.41
C ILE A 125 -20.20 -6.49 -12.17
N GLN A 126 -19.94 -5.44 -11.38
CA GLN A 126 -20.68 -5.17 -10.14
C GLN A 126 -20.74 -3.67 -9.84
N SER A 127 -21.88 -3.21 -9.35
CA SER A 127 -22.03 -1.87 -8.73
C SER A 127 -22.43 -2.04 -7.26
N ILE A 128 -21.86 -1.21 -6.39
CA ILE A 128 -22.03 -1.31 -4.94
C ILE A 128 -22.29 0.09 -4.37
N ASP A 129 -23.56 0.41 -4.16
CA ASP A 129 -23.97 1.70 -3.60
C ASP A 129 -23.57 1.81 -2.12
N GLY A 130 -23.13 3.01 -1.73
CA GLY A 130 -22.64 3.30 -0.38
C GLY A 130 -21.23 2.81 -0.10
N ALA A 131 -20.64 1.95 -0.94
CA ALA A 131 -19.33 1.37 -0.70
C ALA A 131 -18.21 2.41 -0.81
N GLN A 132 -17.67 2.80 0.34
CA GLN A 132 -16.51 3.68 0.46
C GLN A 132 -15.19 2.90 0.49
N TYR A 133 -15.20 1.72 1.11
CA TYR A 133 -14.02 0.88 1.18
C TYR A 133 -14.35 -0.51 0.67
N ILE A 134 -13.51 -1.02 -0.24
CA ILE A 134 -13.61 -2.40 -0.73
C ILE A 134 -12.28 -3.11 -0.51
N TYR A 135 -12.35 -4.32 0.06
CA TYR A 135 -11.19 -5.12 0.39
C TYR A 135 -11.41 -6.59 0.05
N VAL A 136 -10.45 -7.18 -0.63
CA VAL A 136 -10.37 -8.63 -0.86
C VAL A 136 -9.75 -9.26 0.38
N ASN A 137 -10.53 -10.09 1.07
CA ASN A 137 -10.11 -10.79 2.28
C ASN A 137 -10.01 -12.28 1.99
N LYS A 138 -8.98 -12.92 2.54
CA LYS A 138 -8.87 -14.38 2.55
C LYS A 138 -9.86 -14.94 3.58
N THR A 139 -10.75 -15.83 3.17
CA THR A 139 -11.79 -16.43 4.06
C THR A 139 -11.66 -17.95 4.19
N GLY A 140 -10.70 -18.55 3.51
CA GLY A 140 -10.31 -19.96 3.62
C GLY A 140 -8.94 -20.16 2.96
N ASP A 141 -8.40 -21.38 2.95
CA ASP A 141 -7.04 -21.65 2.45
C ASP A 141 -6.82 -21.17 1.01
N THR A 142 -7.84 -21.31 0.18
CA THR A 142 -7.88 -20.89 -1.23
C THR A 142 -9.10 -20.02 -1.57
N GLU A 143 -9.87 -19.60 -0.55
CA GLU A 143 -11.10 -18.83 -0.74
C GLU A 143 -10.86 -17.34 -0.41
N TYR A 144 -11.32 -16.46 -1.30
CA TYR A 144 -11.27 -15.02 -1.13
C TYR A 144 -12.65 -14.42 -1.36
N LYS A 145 -12.96 -13.35 -0.62
CA LYS A 145 -14.21 -12.61 -0.74
C LYS A 145 -13.95 -11.12 -0.77
N LEU A 146 -14.74 -10.40 -1.56
CA LEU A 146 -14.75 -8.94 -1.58
C LEU A 146 -15.69 -8.44 -0.49
N PHE A 147 -15.15 -7.74 0.49
CA PHE A 147 -15.89 -7.04 1.52
C PHE A 147 -16.03 -5.58 1.09
N ALA A 148 -17.25 -5.11 0.94
CA ALA A 148 -17.56 -3.71 0.67
C ALA A 148 -18.21 -3.09 1.90
N TYR A 149 -17.49 -2.15 2.54
CA TYR A 149 -17.94 -1.40 3.70
C TYR A 149 -18.69 -0.16 3.22
N CYS A 150 -19.98 -0.14 3.54
CA CYS A 150 -20.93 0.81 3.00
C CYS A 150 -21.49 1.75 4.07
N TYR A 151 -21.72 2.99 3.68
CA TYR A 151 -22.16 4.06 4.56
C TYR A 151 -23.25 4.90 3.89
N ASP A 152 -24.25 5.31 4.67
CA ASP A 152 -25.21 6.35 4.31
C ASP A 152 -25.03 7.53 5.26
N TYR A 153 -24.27 8.52 4.80
CA TYR A 153 -23.98 9.76 5.54
C TYR A 153 -25.10 10.81 5.41
N SER A 154 -26.21 10.51 4.73
CA SER A 154 -27.35 11.44 4.62
C SER A 154 -28.22 11.50 5.87
N ILE A 155 -28.03 10.57 6.80
CA ILE A 155 -28.76 10.47 8.07
C ILE A 155 -27.79 10.43 9.26
N PHE A 156 -28.28 10.76 10.46
CA PHE A 156 -27.51 10.72 11.70
C PHE A 156 -28.26 9.94 12.80
N PRO A 157 -27.63 8.97 13.50
CA PRO A 157 -26.32 8.41 13.18
C PRO A 157 -26.29 7.76 11.79
N GLU A 158 -25.14 7.73 11.14
CA GLU A 158 -25.00 7.18 9.79
C GLU A 158 -25.38 5.70 9.76
N LYS A 159 -25.99 5.26 8.65
CA LYS A 159 -26.24 3.83 8.44
C LYS A 159 -24.96 3.17 7.96
N VAL A 160 -24.56 2.07 8.59
CA VAL A 160 -23.41 1.27 8.18
C VAL A 160 -23.87 -0.15 7.85
N TRP A 161 -23.35 -0.70 6.75
CA TRP A 161 -23.53 -2.12 6.43
C TRP A 161 -22.32 -2.64 5.65
N THR A 162 -22.24 -3.97 5.48
CA THR A 162 -21.17 -4.59 4.72
C THR A 162 -21.76 -5.60 3.76
N ASN A 163 -21.42 -5.46 2.48
CA ASN A 163 -21.75 -6.47 1.48
C ASN A 163 -20.54 -7.38 1.29
N ILE A 164 -20.76 -8.69 1.27
CA ILE A 164 -19.70 -9.69 1.08
C ILE A 164 -20.00 -10.46 -0.20
N TYR A 165 -19.06 -10.45 -1.14
CA TYR A 165 -19.19 -11.12 -2.44
C TYR A 165 -18.16 -12.24 -2.54
N SER A 166 -18.59 -13.40 -3.06
CA SER A 166 -17.67 -14.46 -3.50
C SER A 166 -16.84 -13.97 -4.68
N LEU A 167 -15.55 -14.34 -4.70
CA LEU A 167 -14.67 -14.08 -5.84
C LEU A 167 -14.33 -15.41 -6.53
N PRO A 168 -14.38 -15.47 -7.88
CA PRO A 168 -13.97 -16.66 -8.61
C PRO A 168 -12.45 -16.83 -8.66
N GLY A 169 -11.70 -15.74 -8.48
CA GLY A 169 -10.25 -15.70 -8.61
C GLY A 169 -9.47 -15.67 -7.30
N ILE A 170 -8.17 -15.96 -7.42
CA ILE A 170 -7.19 -15.78 -6.35
C ILE A 170 -6.37 -14.52 -6.67
N PRO A 171 -6.30 -13.54 -5.76
CA PRO A 171 -5.57 -12.30 -6.01
C PRO A 171 -4.08 -12.56 -6.18
N VAL A 172 -3.49 -12.02 -7.23
CA VAL A 172 -2.04 -11.86 -7.33
C VAL A 172 -1.70 -10.54 -6.64
N PHE A 173 -1.32 -10.63 -5.37
CA PHE A 173 -0.94 -9.45 -4.60
C PHE A 173 0.27 -8.78 -5.25
N SER A 174 0.06 -7.61 -5.86
CA SER A 174 1.14 -6.70 -6.20
C SER A 174 1.57 -5.92 -4.98
N ALA A 175 2.85 -5.55 -4.93
CA ALA A 175 3.40 -4.65 -3.92
C ALA A 175 2.85 -3.23 -4.14
N SER A 176 1.59 -3.02 -3.79
CA SER A 176 0.94 -1.72 -3.68
C SER A 176 0.23 -1.73 -2.34
N ILE A 177 0.76 -0.87 -1.46
CA ILE A 177 0.43 -0.73 -0.06
C ILE A 177 -1.05 -0.32 0.05
N SER A 178 -1.94 -1.30 0.26
CA SER A 178 -3.22 -1.08 0.92
C SER A 178 -3.15 -1.77 2.27
N GLY A 179 -3.16 -0.94 3.31
CA GLY A 179 -3.11 -1.36 4.71
C GLY A 179 -4.26 -2.28 5.07
N LYS A 180 -3.99 -3.59 5.01
CA LYS A 180 -4.43 -4.58 5.99
C LYS A 180 -3.58 -5.83 5.76
N GLN A 181 -2.28 -5.69 6.04
CA GLN A 181 -1.39 -6.84 6.13
C GLN A 181 -1.74 -7.50 7.47
N ASN A 182 -2.07 -8.80 7.45
CA ASN A 182 -2.38 -9.62 8.64
C ASN A 182 -1.61 -9.09 9.83
N ASP A 183 -2.34 -8.64 10.86
CA ASP A 183 -1.81 -7.94 12.01
C ASP A 183 -0.65 -8.77 12.59
N VAL A 184 0.58 -8.39 12.23
CA VAL A 184 1.75 -8.67 13.05
C VAL A 184 1.37 -8.05 14.37
N LEU A 185 1.17 -8.89 15.39
CA LEU A 185 0.97 -8.40 16.73
C LEU A 185 2.14 -7.48 17.00
N LEU A 186 1.85 -6.25 17.40
CA LEU A 186 2.87 -5.23 17.60
C LEU A 186 2.36 -4.28 18.67
N ASN A 187 2.70 -4.46 19.93
CA ASN A 187 2.18 -3.63 21.01
C ASN A 187 3.34 -3.05 21.83
N ALA A 188 3.05 -1.98 22.56
CA ALA A 188 4.06 -1.28 23.36
C ALA A 188 3.48 -0.90 24.72
N TRP A 189 4.18 -1.25 25.79
CA TRP A 189 3.80 -0.85 27.15
C TRP A 189 5.03 -0.69 28.07
N PRO A 190 4.96 0.16 29.09
CA PRO A 190 3.92 1.17 29.30
C PRO A 190 3.95 2.22 28.17
N ASN A 191 2.83 2.91 27.96
CA ASN A 191 2.74 4.03 27.04
C ASN A 191 1.78 5.07 27.64
N PRO A 192 2.27 6.21 28.14
CA PRO A 192 3.65 6.72 28.05
C PRO A 192 4.71 5.91 28.83
N ALA A 193 5.99 6.04 28.47
CA ALA A 193 7.13 5.38 29.12
C ALA A 193 8.22 6.39 29.54
N ASP A 194 8.83 6.16 30.70
CA ASP A 194 9.89 7.01 31.27
C ASP A 194 11.30 6.42 31.08
N GLU A 195 11.49 5.13 31.42
CA GLU A 195 12.82 4.49 31.37
C GLU A 195 12.89 3.30 30.41
N VAL A 196 11.92 2.39 30.49
CA VAL A 196 11.88 1.16 29.67
C VAL A 196 10.50 1.00 29.05
N ILE A 197 10.49 0.65 27.77
CA ILE A 197 9.29 0.22 27.04
C ILE A 197 9.46 -1.21 26.53
N HIS A 198 8.43 -2.03 26.70
CA HIS A 198 8.33 -3.37 26.16
C HIS A 198 7.61 -3.31 24.82
N LEU A 199 8.30 -3.73 23.76
CA LEU A 199 7.74 -3.88 22.42
C LEU A 199 7.47 -5.35 22.15
N GLU A 200 6.21 -5.75 22.23
CA GLU A 200 5.77 -7.11 21.92
C GLU A 200 5.49 -7.23 20.43
N TYR A 201 5.92 -8.35 19.85
CA TYR A 201 5.71 -8.62 18.45
C TYR A 201 5.51 -10.10 18.14
N GLU A 202 4.77 -10.39 17.08
CA GLU A 202 4.65 -11.75 16.53
C GLU A 202 4.89 -11.73 15.02
N LEU A 203 6.01 -12.32 14.58
CA LEU A 203 6.32 -12.40 13.16
C LEU A 203 5.48 -13.49 12.47
N PRO A 204 5.11 -13.32 11.19
CA PRO A 204 4.44 -14.37 10.44
C PRO A 204 5.28 -15.65 10.38
N VAL A 205 4.63 -16.82 10.35
CA VAL A 205 5.26 -18.16 10.40
C VAL A 205 6.42 -18.36 9.40
N ASN A 206 6.41 -17.65 8.26
CA ASN A 206 7.44 -17.78 7.22
C ASN A 206 8.57 -16.73 7.31
N VAL A 207 8.53 -15.83 8.30
CA VAL A 207 9.49 -14.73 8.44
C VAL A 207 10.52 -15.11 9.50
N LYS A 208 11.77 -15.32 9.07
CA LYS A 208 12.88 -15.73 9.96
C LYS A 208 13.61 -14.57 10.62
N SER A 209 13.56 -13.39 10.02
CA SER A 209 14.21 -12.18 10.52
C SER A 209 13.44 -10.96 10.02
N ALA A 210 13.32 -9.95 10.88
CA ALA A 210 12.72 -8.67 10.57
C ALA A 210 13.45 -7.53 11.28
N SER A 211 13.12 -6.31 10.90
CA SER A 211 13.74 -5.08 11.38
C SER A 211 12.70 -4.25 12.11
N LEU A 212 12.81 -4.14 13.43
CA LEU A 212 11.98 -3.23 14.22
C LEU A 212 12.62 -1.84 14.22
N ASN A 213 11.89 -0.86 13.69
CA ASN A 213 12.32 0.53 13.58
C ASN A 213 11.59 1.41 14.58
N LEU A 214 12.33 2.26 15.30
CA LEU A 214 11.79 3.39 16.05
C LEU A 214 12.14 4.70 15.33
N ILE A 215 11.15 5.57 15.14
CA ILE A 215 11.22 6.74 14.28
C ILE A 215 10.76 7.97 15.07
N ASP A 216 11.53 9.08 14.99
CA ASP A 216 11.16 10.35 15.61
C ASP A 216 10.06 11.12 14.83
N SER A 217 9.63 12.26 15.37
CA SER A 217 8.63 13.12 14.73
C SER A 217 9.07 13.73 13.39
N ASN A 218 10.37 13.69 13.08
CA ASN A 218 10.93 14.16 11.80
C ASN A 218 11.10 13.03 10.78
N GLY A 219 10.66 11.80 11.11
CA GLY A 219 10.78 10.64 10.24
C GLY A 219 12.16 9.97 10.26
N ARG A 220 13.05 10.32 11.20
CA ARG A 220 14.38 9.73 11.30
C ARG A 220 14.33 8.46 12.16
N VAL A 221 14.94 7.38 11.68
CA VAL A 221 15.12 6.15 12.48
C VAL A 221 16.13 6.44 13.60
N VAL A 222 15.67 6.39 14.85
CA VAL A 222 16.49 6.66 16.05
C VAL A 222 17.01 5.39 16.71
N LYS A 223 16.32 4.26 16.55
CA LYS A 223 16.77 2.92 16.95
C LYS A 223 16.29 1.89 15.93
N ASN A 224 17.10 0.85 15.71
CA ASN A 224 16.81 -0.27 14.83
C ASN A 224 17.23 -1.56 15.53
N PHE A 225 16.34 -2.56 15.54
CA PHE A 225 16.61 -3.87 16.13
C PHE A 225 16.34 -4.96 15.11
N GLN A 226 17.24 -5.92 15.01
CA GLN A 226 16.95 -7.17 14.30
C GLN A 226 16.16 -8.06 15.24
N VAL A 227 14.99 -8.52 14.78
CA VAL A 227 14.09 -9.41 15.52
C VAL A 227 13.86 -10.69 14.73
N ASP A 228 13.59 -11.78 15.41
CA ASP A 228 13.26 -13.07 14.82
C ASP A 228 12.08 -13.72 15.56
N GLY A 229 11.69 -14.92 15.13
CA GLY A 229 10.60 -15.68 15.74
C GLY A 229 10.97 -16.41 17.04
N HIS A 230 12.18 -16.25 17.59
CA HIS A 230 12.59 -16.91 18.84
C HIS A 230 12.25 -16.09 20.09
N SER A 231 11.87 -14.82 19.90
CA SER A 231 11.40 -13.93 20.95
C SER A 231 10.11 -13.23 20.51
N ASP A 232 9.25 -12.95 21.48
CA ASP A 232 7.98 -12.25 21.33
C ASP A 232 8.04 -10.81 21.86
N HIS A 233 9.18 -10.36 22.41
CA HIS A 233 9.30 -9.01 22.93
C HIS A 233 10.74 -8.45 22.97
N ILE A 234 10.86 -7.13 22.91
CA ILE A 234 12.09 -6.38 23.22
C ILE A 234 11.81 -5.45 24.40
N ALA A 235 12.71 -5.45 25.39
CA ALA A 235 12.79 -4.37 26.38
C ALA A 235 13.77 -3.30 25.87
N MET A 236 13.27 -2.09 25.64
CA MET A 236 14.05 -0.97 25.13
C MET A 236 14.19 0.10 26.21
N ASN A 237 15.42 0.48 26.51
CA ASN A 237 15.69 1.68 27.29
C ASN A 237 15.40 2.94 26.44
N VAL A 238 14.49 3.78 26.93
CA VAL A 238 14.08 5.04 26.31
C VAL A 238 14.55 6.28 27.09
N SER A 239 15.27 6.12 28.20
CA SER A 239 15.74 7.25 29.03
C SER A 239 16.73 8.17 28.32
N GLU A 240 17.35 7.68 27.23
CA GLU A 240 18.25 8.46 26.38
C GLU A 240 17.51 9.23 25.27
N LEU A 241 16.21 8.99 25.08
CA LEU A 241 15.39 9.64 24.07
C LEU A 241 14.80 10.93 24.63
N SER A 242 14.71 11.97 23.79
CA SER A 242 14.01 13.19 24.17
C SER A 242 12.52 12.92 24.38
N SER A 243 11.92 13.56 25.38
CA SER A 243 10.47 13.49 25.60
C SER A 243 9.71 13.89 24.33
N GLY A 244 8.75 13.06 23.91
CA GLY A 244 8.09 13.26 22.63
C GLY A 244 7.31 12.06 22.11
N THR A 245 6.78 12.21 20.91
CA THR A 245 6.07 11.15 20.19
C THR A 245 7.01 10.45 19.23
N TYR A 246 7.00 9.13 19.28
CA TYR A 246 7.74 8.27 18.36
C TYR A 246 6.80 7.30 17.66
N LEU A 247 7.17 6.91 16.44
CA LEU A 247 6.50 5.89 15.66
C LEU A 247 7.36 4.64 15.60
N TYR A 248 6.75 3.46 15.68
CA TYR A 248 7.46 2.20 15.54
C TYR A 248 6.75 1.25 14.59
N ASN A 249 7.52 0.42 13.88
CA ASN A 249 7.05 -0.55 12.90
C ASN A 249 8.05 -1.70 12.76
N ILE A 250 7.61 -2.78 12.12
CA ILE A 250 8.46 -3.90 11.73
C ILE A 250 8.52 -3.96 10.21
N GLU A 251 9.72 -4.13 9.67
CA GLU A 251 10.00 -4.32 8.25
C GLU A 251 10.57 -5.71 7.98
N TYR A 252 10.00 -6.43 7.01
CA TYR A 252 10.45 -7.76 6.60
C TYR A 252 10.03 -8.04 5.14
N ASP A 253 10.82 -8.81 4.39
CA ASP A 253 10.52 -9.19 2.99
C ASP A 253 10.06 -8.02 2.09
N ASN A 254 10.70 -6.85 2.24
CA ASN A 254 10.32 -5.59 1.58
C ASN A 254 8.88 -5.12 1.88
N ARG A 255 8.35 -5.51 3.03
CA ARG A 255 7.06 -5.08 3.58
C ARG A 255 7.30 -4.34 4.89
N ARG A 256 6.35 -3.48 5.25
CA ARG A 256 6.36 -2.71 6.50
C ARG A 256 5.00 -2.83 7.16
N THR A 257 4.96 -3.11 8.46
CA THR A 257 3.72 -3.09 9.23
C THR A 257 3.16 -1.67 9.35
N ILE A 258 1.89 -1.55 9.75
CA ILE A 258 1.35 -0.26 10.16
C ILE A 258 2.23 0.30 11.29
N SER A 259 2.54 1.59 11.21
CA SER A 259 3.30 2.26 12.27
C SER A 259 2.38 2.56 13.45
N LYS A 260 2.79 2.16 14.65
CA LYS A 260 2.10 2.49 15.90
C LYS A 260 2.85 3.59 16.64
N LYS A 261 2.19 4.22 17.60
CA LYS A 261 2.67 5.42 18.29
C LYS A 261 3.02 5.11 19.74
N ILE A 262 4.18 5.58 20.20
CA ILE A 262 4.56 5.60 21.61
C ILE A 262 4.88 7.03 22.05
N VAL A 263 4.69 7.30 23.34
CA VAL A 263 5.02 8.58 23.98
C VAL A 263 6.11 8.32 25.02
N VAL A 264 7.21 9.05 24.91
CA VAL A 264 8.31 9.04 25.89
C VAL A 264 8.24 10.32 26.71
N GLN A 265 8.42 10.22 28.02
CA GLN A 265 8.37 11.34 28.97
C GLN A 265 9.75 11.70 29.52
#